data_AF-A0A957Z537-F1
#
_entry.id   AF-A0A957Z537-F1
#
_cell.length_a   1.000
_cell.length_b   1.000
_cell.length_c   1.000
_cell.angle_alpha   90.00
_cell.angle_beta   90.00
_cell.angle_gamma   90.00
#
_symmetry.space_group_name_H-M   'P 1'
#
loop_
_entity.id
_entity.type
_entity.pdbx_description
1 polymer ?
#
loop_
_entity_poly.entity_id
_entity_poly.type
_entity_poly.pdbx_seq_one_letter_code
_entity_poly.pdbx_strand_id
1 'polypeptide(L)'
;MTAAIPAELFTNALNTLLGETFDSVQGIYLDKGTALFETLATISAIEASIPVGGKCATLAAQVKHVAFYLDVLEEGIRTQQFGRQDWDQIWRETGAV
;
A
#
# COMPACT_ATOMS: atom_id res chain seq x y z
N MET A 1 21.02 -20.74 -21.05
CA MET A 1 21.60 -19.75 -20.12
C MET A 1 20.60 -18.61 -20.00
N THR A 2 20.04 -18.40 -18.82
CA THR A 2 19.09 -17.31 -18.57
C THR A 2 19.88 -16.01 -18.40
N ALA A 3 19.59 -14.98 -19.18
CA ALA A 3 20.22 -13.68 -19.02
C ALA A 3 19.69 -13.03 -17.72
N ALA A 4 20.60 -12.62 -16.83
CA ALA A 4 20.23 -11.87 -15.63
C ALA A 4 19.90 -10.42 -16.01
N ILE A 5 18.85 -9.87 -15.41
CA ILE A 5 18.48 -8.46 -15.59
C ILE A 5 19.53 -7.60 -14.86
N PRO A 6 20.05 -6.51 -15.47
CA PRO A 6 20.92 -5.58 -14.77
C PRO A 6 20.24 -5.00 -13.53
N ALA A 7 20.92 -5.05 -12.37
CA ALA A 7 20.34 -4.63 -11.10
C ALA A 7 19.89 -3.15 -11.10
N GLU A 8 20.62 -2.28 -11.79
CA GLU A 8 20.27 -0.88 -11.96
C GLU A 8 18.96 -0.70 -12.74
N LEU A 9 18.77 -1.45 -13.83
CA LEU A 9 17.54 -1.42 -14.61
C LEU A 9 16.34 -1.87 -13.76
N PHE A 10 16.52 -2.96 -13.00
CA PHE A 10 15.48 -3.47 -12.09
C PHE A 10 15.10 -2.44 -11.02
N THR A 11 16.11 -1.84 -10.36
CA THR A 11 15.90 -0.87 -9.29
C THR A 11 15.19 0.38 -9.80
N ASN A 12 15.61 0.89 -10.95
CA ASN A 12 15.00 2.07 -11.57
C ASN A 12 13.55 1.80 -12.00
N ALA A 13 13.27 0.63 -12.58
CA ALA A 13 11.92 0.23 -12.95
C ALA A 13 11.02 0.10 -11.70
N LEU A 14 11.50 -0.57 -10.65
CA LEU A 14 10.75 -0.72 -9.40
C LEU A 14 10.45 0.65 -8.76
N ASN A 15 11.45 1.52 -8.65
CA ASN A 15 11.26 2.87 -8.09
C ASN A 15 10.27 3.70 -8.92
N THR A 16 10.30 3.55 -10.25
CA THR A 16 9.33 4.23 -11.14
C THR A 16 7.91 3.74 -10.88
N LEU A 17 7.72 2.43 -10.76
CA LEU A 17 6.40 1.85 -10.50
C LEU A 17 5.86 2.21 -9.11
N LEU A 18 6.73 2.24 -8.09
CA LEU A 18 6.39 2.70 -6.74
C LEU A 18 6.08 4.20 -6.71
N GLY A 19 6.85 4.99 -7.46
CA GLY A 19 6.58 6.42 -7.65
C GLY A 19 5.20 6.66 -8.26
N GLU A 20 4.82 5.85 -9.25
CA GLU A 20 3.47 5.88 -9.80
C GLU A 20 2.40 5.44 -8.79
N THR A 21 2.62 4.37 -8.01
CA THR A 21 1.65 3.90 -7.02
C THR A 21 1.33 4.96 -5.98
N PHE A 22 2.37 5.60 -5.44
CA PHE A 22 2.25 6.36 -4.20
C PHE A 22 2.24 7.87 -4.43
N ASP A 23 3.14 8.40 -5.26
CA ASP A 23 3.48 9.82 -5.26
C ASP A 23 2.86 10.58 -6.43
N SER A 24 3.25 10.24 -7.67
CA SER A 24 2.77 10.95 -8.87
C SER A 24 2.66 10.03 -10.08
N VAL A 25 1.50 10.09 -10.73
CA VAL A 25 1.16 9.24 -11.87
C VAL A 25 1.98 9.60 -13.10
N GLN A 26 2.72 8.62 -13.66
CA GLN A 26 3.44 8.75 -14.93
C GLN A 26 2.63 8.23 -16.14
N GLY A 27 1.51 7.56 -15.88
CA GLY A 27 0.59 7.03 -16.89
C GLY A 27 0.96 5.62 -17.38
N ILE A 28 1.64 4.84 -16.53
CA ILE A 28 2.02 3.45 -16.81
C ILE A 28 0.82 2.51 -16.61
N TYR A 29 0.13 2.63 -15.47
CA TYR A 29 -1.03 1.82 -15.10
C TYR A 29 -2.07 2.54 -14.25
N LEU A 30 -1.78 3.74 -13.74
CA LEU A 30 -2.77 4.58 -13.06
C LEU A 30 -3.27 5.71 -13.97
N ASP A 31 -4.51 6.11 -13.75
CA ASP A 31 -5.07 7.32 -14.33
C ASP A 31 -4.56 8.55 -13.56
N LYS A 32 -4.40 9.68 -14.25
CA LYS A 32 -3.88 10.92 -13.62
C LYS A 32 -4.71 11.33 -12.39
N GLY A 33 -4.02 11.71 -11.31
CA GLY A 33 -4.66 12.14 -10.06
C GLY A 33 -5.16 10.98 -9.18
N THR A 34 -4.76 9.74 -9.48
CA THR A 34 -5.18 8.55 -8.73
C THR A 34 -4.04 7.84 -7.99
N ALA A 35 -2.88 8.48 -7.88
CA ALA A 35 -1.82 8.00 -6.98
C ALA A 35 -2.34 7.98 -5.53
N LEU A 36 -1.82 7.07 -4.72
CA LEU A 36 -2.34 6.84 -3.37
C LEU A 36 -2.28 8.10 -2.50
N PHE A 37 -1.14 8.80 -2.46
CA PHE A 37 -1.00 10.01 -1.64
C PHE A 37 -1.80 11.18 -2.19
N GLU A 38 -1.86 11.36 -3.52
CA GLU A 38 -2.73 12.37 -4.15
C GLU A 38 -4.20 12.15 -3.77
N THR A 39 -4.67 10.90 -3.83
CA THR A 39 -6.05 10.52 -3.49
C THR A 39 -6.36 10.82 -2.02
N LEU A 40 -5.41 10.59 -1.12
CA LEU A 40 -5.57 10.81 0.31
C LEU A 40 -5.33 12.26 0.74
N ALA A 41 -4.63 13.07 -0.06
CA ALA A 41 -4.17 14.41 0.32
C ALA A 41 -5.31 15.38 0.69
N THR A 42 -6.51 15.14 0.17
CA THR A 42 -7.68 16.00 0.42
C THR A 42 -8.53 15.56 1.61
N ILE A 43 -8.19 14.43 2.25
CA ILE A 43 -9.01 13.81 3.28
C ILE A 43 -8.38 14.08 4.65
N SER A 44 -9.14 14.73 5.54
CA SER A 44 -8.68 14.96 6.91
C SER A 44 -8.66 13.67 7.73
N ALA A 45 -7.85 13.65 8.79
CA ALA A 45 -7.82 12.52 9.73
C ALA A 45 -9.19 12.26 10.38
N ILE A 46 -9.97 13.33 10.61
CA ILE A 46 -11.33 13.21 11.17
C ILE A 46 -12.23 12.48 10.17
N GLU A 47 -12.26 12.92 8.91
CA GLU A 47 -13.06 12.29 7.85
C GLU A 47 -12.63 10.83 7.61
N ALA A 48 -11.32 10.58 7.54
CA ALA A 48 -10.78 9.23 7.36
C ALA A 48 -11.14 8.27 8.50
N SER A 49 -11.49 8.80 9.68
CA SER A 49 -11.87 8.02 10.87
C SER A 49 -13.38 7.75 10.95
N ILE A 50 -14.19 8.23 9.99
CA ILE A 50 -15.63 7.98 9.96
C ILE A 50 -15.90 6.60 9.32
N PRO A 51 -16.71 5.73 9.94
CA PRO A 51 -17.11 4.46 9.34
C PRO A 51 -17.93 4.65 8.07
N VAL A 52 -17.56 3.96 6.99
CA VAL A 52 -18.32 4.03 5.74
C VAL A 52 -19.57 3.16 5.86
N GLY A 53 -20.76 3.76 5.78
CA GLY A 53 -22.03 3.01 5.77
C GLY A 53 -22.37 2.28 7.08
N GLY A 54 -21.73 2.61 8.21
CA GLY A 54 -22.03 2.07 9.54
C GLY A 54 -21.72 0.57 9.75
N LYS A 55 -21.24 -0.14 8.72
CA LYS A 55 -20.87 -1.56 8.77
C LYS A 55 -19.49 -1.85 8.15
N CYS A 56 -18.84 -0.85 7.55
CA CYS A 56 -17.50 -0.99 6.99
C CYS A 56 -16.47 -0.28 7.86
N ALA A 57 -15.24 -0.77 7.80
CA ALA A 57 -14.09 -0.13 8.42
C ALA A 57 -13.88 1.31 7.91
N THR A 58 -13.12 2.09 8.66
CA THR A 58 -12.79 3.48 8.30
C THR A 58 -11.74 3.50 7.19
N LEU A 59 -11.63 4.62 6.46
CA LEU A 59 -10.54 4.78 5.49
C LEU A 59 -9.17 4.70 6.18
N ALA A 60 -9.06 5.25 7.40
CA ALA A 60 -7.85 5.15 8.21
C ALA A 60 -7.45 3.69 8.50
N ALA A 61 -8.43 2.82 8.78
CA ALA A 61 -8.17 1.39 8.94
C ALA A 61 -7.66 0.74 7.66
N GLN A 62 -8.22 1.09 6.50
CA GLN A 62 -7.72 0.62 5.20
C GLN A 62 -6.29 1.08 4.93
N VAL A 63 -5.97 2.35 5.19
CA VAL A 63 -4.59 2.87 5.03
C VAL A 63 -3.62 2.14 5.95
N LYS A 64 -4.01 1.88 7.20
CA LYS A 64 -3.21 1.08 8.14
C LYS A 64 -3.00 -0.36 7.65
N HIS A 65 -4.00 -0.96 7.03
CA HIS A 65 -3.89 -2.31 6.47
C HIS A 65 -2.97 -2.36 5.24
N VAL A 66 -2.97 -1.32 4.40
CA VAL A 66 -2.00 -1.17 3.29
C VAL A 66 -0.57 -1.08 3.84
N ALA A 67 -0.33 -0.28 4.87
CA ALA A 67 0.98 -0.19 5.51
C ALA A 67 1.43 -1.54 6.08
N PHE A 68 0.55 -2.25 6.80
CA PHE A 68 0.83 -3.59 7.32
C PHE A 68 1.23 -4.58 6.20
N TYR A 69 0.56 -4.53 5.05
CA TYR A 69 0.93 -5.36 3.91
C TYR A 69 2.35 -5.08 3.41
N LEU A 70 2.75 -3.80 3.35
CA LEU A 70 4.10 -3.41 2.93
C LEU A 70 5.16 -3.90 3.92
N ASP A 71 4.89 -3.82 5.23
CA ASP A 71 5.80 -4.32 6.28
C ASP A 71 6.02 -5.84 6.14
N VAL A 72 4.93 -6.60 5.96
CA VAL A 72 4.99 -8.05 5.72
C VAL A 72 5.79 -8.37 4.45
N LEU A 73 5.54 -7.63 3.36
CA LEU A 73 6.24 -7.84 2.09
C LEU A 73 7.73 -7.54 2.24
N GLU A 74 8.10 -6.45 2.89
CA GLU A 74 9.49 -6.08 3.15
C GLU A 74 10.21 -7.17 3.95
N GLU A 75 9.60 -7.60 5.06
CA GLU A 75 10.16 -8.65 5.92
C GLU A 75 10.38 -9.94 5.12
N GLY A 76 9.37 -10.37 4.35
CA GLY A 76 9.46 -11.56 3.52
C GLY A 76 10.57 -11.47 2.47
N ILE A 77 10.72 -10.31 1.81
CA ILE A 77 11.80 -10.08 0.83
C ILE A 77 13.16 -10.14 1.52
N ARG A 78 13.34 -9.50 2.69
CA ARG A 78 14.63 -9.44 3.38
C ARG A 78 15.05 -10.77 3.99
N THR A 79 14.12 -11.47 4.61
CA THR A 79 14.40 -12.68 5.40
C THR A 79 14.22 -13.96 4.59
N GLN A 80 13.51 -13.88 3.45
CA GLN A 80 13.06 -15.04 2.67
C GLN A 80 12.16 -15.99 3.49
N GLN A 81 11.52 -15.47 4.54
CA GLN A 81 10.58 -16.23 5.38
C GLN A 81 9.16 -15.74 5.13
N PHE A 82 8.29 -16.64 4.70
CA PHE A 82 6.89 -16.36 4.40
C PHE A 82 5.99 -17.06 5.42
N GLY A 83 5.96 -16.50 6.63
CA GLY A 83 5.11 -16.97 7.72
C GLY A 83 3.63 -16.66 7.48
N ARG A 84 2.76 -17.33 8.25
CA ARG A 84 1.33 -16.99 8.29
C ARG A 84 1.16 -15.64 9.00
N GLN A 85 0.47 -14.71 8.35
CA GLN A 85 0.16 -13.39 8.89
C GLN A 85 -1.29 -13.31 9.37
N ASP A 86 -1.52 -12.48 10.38
CA ASP A 86 -2.85 -12.17 10.88
C ASP A 86 -3.40 -10.93 10.18
N TRP A 87 -3.94 -11.14 8.97
CA TRP A 87 -4.52 -10.08 8.15
C TRP A 87 -5.70 -9.37 8.82
N ASP A 88 -6.32 -9.99 9.83
CA ASP A 88 -7.43 -9.43 10.57
C ASP A 88 -7.01 -8.54 11.75
N GLN A 89 -5.70 -8.47 12.06
CA GLN A 89 -5.16 -7.70 13.18
C GLN A 89 -5.62 -6.24 13.15
N ILE A 90 -5.46 -5.59 12.00
CA ILE A 90 -5.74 -4.16 11.85
C ILE A 90 -7.22 -3.84 12.05
N TRP A 91 -8.11 -4.70 11.53
CA TRP A 91 -9.55 -4.51 11.66
C TRP A 91 -10.01 -4.58 13.12
N ARG A 92 -9.43 -5.52 13.89
CA ARG A 92 -9.72 -5.63 15.34
C ARG A 92 -9.15 -4.47 16.14
N GLU A 93 -7.92 -4.02 15.86
CA GLU A 93 -7.29 -2.92 16.59
C GLU A 93 -7.95 -1.56 16.35
N THR A 94 -8.47 -1.36 15.13
CA THR A 94 -9.10 -0.09 14.73
C THR A 94 -10.57 0.01 15.11
N GLY A 95 -11.13 -1.01 15.78
CA GLY A 95 -12.52 -1.03 16.24
C GLY A 95 -13.55 -1.14 15.12
N ALA A 96 -13.14 -1.62 13.95
CA ALA A 96 -14.04 -1.85 12.82
C ALA A 96 -14.74 -3.20 12.94
N VAL A 97 -15.73 -3.30 13.84
CA VAL A 97 -16.73 -4.39 13.84
C VAL A 97 -18.07 -3.88 14.38
#